data_AF-A0A351ASN5-F1
#
_entry.id   AF-A0A351ASN5-F1
#
_cell.length_a   1.000
_cell.length_b   1.000
_cell.length_c   1.000
_cell.angle_alpha   90.00
_cell.angle_beta   90.00
_cell.angle_gamma   90.00
#
_symmetry.space_group_name_H-M   'P 1'
#
loop_
_entity.id
_entity.type
_entity.pdbx_description
1 polymer ?
#
loop_
_entity_poly.entity_id
_entity_poly.type
_entity_poly.pdbx_seq_one_letter_code
_entity_poly.pdbx_strand_id
1 'polypeptide(L)'
;MRYFLTILFITFLSIDLSTAQNSFANYPLPSNPDTLRILAIGNSFSDDGTEYLPGLLEAAGIHNVVLARLYIGGCSLERHCKEYAEGLDEYIYYKSTRNHWETVSKRATLLDGLKDEPWDIITIQETSGRTGLYETYEEWIPRLVDIIRKEALNPHATIAWHETWAYASNSDHGMFKLYGNNQEKMYNGIVSCVRIPSEEFGLPVIPSGDAIQIARGTRLNNDKVVPATSKVYQLTRDGYHLTRQFGRYIAACTWFEALIKPTLGKSVKGNGYLLRDTEYSMTRRDARLCQKCAAKAMKAW
;
A
#
# COMPACT_ATOMS: atom_id res chain seq x y z
N MET A 1 31.97 -67.78 39.94
CA MET A 1 30.84 -66.93 40.35
C MET A 1 31.11 -65.49 39.90
N ARG A 2 30.60 -65.08 38.73
CA ARG A 2 30.68 -63.69 38.24
C ARG A 2 29.35 -63.37 37.56
N TYR A 3 28.55 -62.56 38.23
CA TYR A 3 27.30 -62.03 37.72
C TYR A 3 27.61 -60.90 36.73
N PHE A 4 27.11 -61.01 35.50
CA PHE A 4 27.09 -59.89 34.55
C PHE A 4 25.77 -59.13 34.72
N LEU A 5 25.87 -57.91 35.24
CA LEU A 5 24.77 -56.96 35.33
C LEU A 5 24.58 -56.32 33.95
N THR A 6 23.43 -56.54 33.32
CA THR A 6 23.08 -55.88 32.05
C THR A 6 22.30 -54.61 32.39
N ILE A 7 22.91 -53.44 32.17
CA ILE A 7 22.26 -52.14 32.34
C ILE A 7 21.64 -51.77 30.98
N LEU A 8 20.31 -51.69 30.94
CA LEU A 8 19.54 -51.24 29.79
C LEU A 8 19.45 -49.70 29.82
N PHE A 9 20.15 -49.02 28.91
CA PHE A 9 19.98 -47.58 28.70
C PHE A 9 18.72 -47.33 27.88
N ILE A 10 17.68 -46.78 28.52
CA ILE A 10 16.51 -46.24 27.82
C ILE A 10 16.84 -44.81 27.41
N THR A 11 17.03 -44.59 26.12
CA THR A 11 17.17 -43.25 25.53
C THR A 11 15.78 -42.63 25.37
N PHE A 12 15.50 -41.57 26.12
CA PHE A 12 14.35 -40.71 25.87
C PHE A 12 14.59 -39.94 24.57
N LEU A 13 13.76 -40.20 23.57
CA LEU A 13 13.73 -39.44 22.32
C LEU A 13 12.93 -38.15 22.57
N SER A 14 13.63 -37.04 22.77
CA SER A 14 13.00 -35.71 22.80
C SER A 14 12.48 -35.41 21.39
N ILE A 15 11.16 -35.35 21.21
CA ILE A 15 10.57 -34.82 19.99
C ILE A 15 10.66 -33.30 20.10
N ASP A 16 11.70 -32.72 19.49
CA ASP A 16 11.75 -31.28 19.24
C ASP A 16 10.62 -30.95 18.26
N LEU A 17 9.52 -30.43 18.80
CA LEU A 17 8.48 -29.78 18.02
C LEU A 17 9.06 -28.44 17.55
N SER A 18 9.91 -28.47 16.52
CA SER A 18 10.28 -27.28 15.78
C SER A 18 8.99 -26.68 15.24
N THR A 19 8.58 -25.55 15.82
CA THR A 19 7.63 -24.66 15.16
C THR A 19 8.27 -24.28 13.85
N ALA A 20 7.80 -24.88 12.76
CA ALA A 20 8.16 -24.44 11.42
C ALA A 20 7.71 -22.97 11.34
N GLN A 21 8.64 -22.07 11.58
CA GLN A 21 8.49 -20.67 11.27
C GLN A 21 8.40 -20.66 9.75
N ASN A 22 7.16 -20.69 9.23
CA ASN A 22 6.91 -20.57 7.81
C ASN A 22 7.63 -19.30 7.37
N SER A 23 8.73 -19.47 6.63
CA SER A 23 9.47 -18.35 6.08
C SER A 23 8.49 -17.56 5.23
N PHE A 24 8.32 -16.28 5.55
CA PHE A 24 7.54 -15.38 4.73
C PHE A 24 8.11 -15.39 3.31
N ALA A 25 7.40 -16.02 2.38
CA ALA A 25 7.82 -16.14 0.98
C ALA A 25 7.13 -15.07 0.14
N ASN A 26 7.90 -14.09 -0.30
CA ASN A 26 7.46 -13.16 -1.33
C ASN A 26 7.96 -13.57 -2.72
N TYR A 27 7.26 -13.09 -3.73
CA TYR A 27 7.55 -13.39 -5.13
C TYR A 27 7.91 -12.09 -5.87
N PRO A 28 8.86 -12.14 -6.82
CA PRO A 28 9.28 -10.96 -7.57
C PRO A 28 8.12 -10.39 -8.37
N LEU A 29 8.15 -9.08 -8.61
CA LEU A 29 7.20 -8.43 -9.52
C LEU A 29 7.19 -9.14 -10.90
N PRO A 30 6.02 -9.27 -11.54
CA PRO A 30 5.93 -9.91 -12.85
C PRO A 30 6.71 -9.10 -13.91
N SER A 31 7.34 -9.79 -14.85
CA SER A 31 8.07 -9.15 -15.95
C SER A 31 7.27 -9.23 -17.25
N ASN A 32 6.87 -8.08 -17.77
CA ASN A 32 6.11 -7.89 -19.02
C ASN A 32 4.91 -8.86 -19.18
N PRO A 33 3.97 -8.91 -18.22
CA PRO A 33 2.79 -9.76 -18.36
C PRO A 33 1.87 -9.25 -19.48
N ASP A 34 1.17 -10.18 -20.14
CA ASP A 34 0.15 -9.85 -21.16
C ASP A 34 -0.98 -8.99 -20.57
N THR A 35 -1.34 -9.23 -19.31
CA THR A 35 -2.24 -8.40 -18.52
C THR A 35 -1.73 -8.37 -17.10
N LEU A 36 -1.53 -7.17 -16.55
CA LEU A 36 -1.10 -6.96 -15.17
C LEU A 36 -2.33 -6.75 -14.28
N ARG A 37 -2.47 -7.57 -13.23
CA ARG A 37 -3.58 -7.53 -12.28
C ARG A 37 -3.09 -7.09 -10.91
N ILE A 38 -3.63 -5.99 -10.40
CA ILE A 38 -3.23 -5.38 -9.13
C ILE A 38 -4.45 -5.25 -8.22
N LEU A 39 -4.40 -5.85 -7.03
CA LEU A 39 -5.41 -5.66 -5.98
C LEU A 39 -4.82 -4.89 -4.81
N ALA A 40 -5.47 -3.80 -4.40
CA ALA A 40 -5.15 -3.10 -3.17
C ALA A 40 -6.09 -3.51 -2.03
N ILE A 41 -5.57 -4.09 -0.97
CA ILE A 41 -6.30 -4.33 0.28
C ILE A 41 -5.97 -3.19 1.22
N GLY A 42 -6.96 -2.35 1.52
CA GLY A 42 -6.70 -1.19 2.38
C GLY A 42 -7.93 -0.36 2.72
N ASN A 43 -7.76 0.96 2.63
CA ASN A 43 -8.69 1.95 3.19
C ASN A 43 -8.66 3.25 2.37
N SER A 44 -9.02 4.38 2.97
CA SER A 44 -9.02 5.69 2.28
C SER A 44 -7.65 6.14 1.78
N PHE A 45 -6.55 5.57 2.27
CA PHE A 45 -5.22 5.88 1.79
C PHE A 45 -4.87 5.11 0.51
N SER A 46 -5.31 3.86 0.35
CA SER A 46 -5.19 3.18 -0.95
C SER A 46 -6.14 3.79 -1.99
N ASP A 47 -7.32 4.27 -1.58
CA ASP A 47 -8.19 5.09 -2.44
C ASP A 47 -7.46 6.34 -2.93
N ASP A 48 -6.90 7.15 -2.02
CA ASP A 48 -6.12 8.33 -2.37
C ASP A 48 -4.91 8.00 -3.27
N GLY A 49 -4.23 6.87 -3.03
CA GLY A 49 -3.05 6.45 -3.78
C GLY A 49 -3.35 5.96 -5.20
N THR A 50 -4.54 5.41 -5.43
CA THR A 50 -4.90 4.74 -6.69
C THR A 50 -5.88 5.53 -7.55
N GLU A 51 -6.55 6.55 -7.01
CA GLU A 51 -7.61 7.31 -7.67
C GLU A 51 -7.27 7.71 -9.12
N TYR A 52 -6.07 8.24 -9.34
CA TYR A 52 -5.64 8.74 -10.66
C TYR A 52 -4.78 7.78 -11.46
N LEU A 53 -4.53 6.57 -10.94
CA LEU A 53 -3.73 5.58 -11.64
C LEU A 53 -4.35 5.18 -13.00
N PRO A 54 -5.68 4.99 -13.13
CA PRO A 54 -6.30 4.73 -14.44
C PRO A 54 -6.06 5.84 -15.47
N GLY A 55 -6.16 7.12 -15.07
CA GLY A 55 -5.88 8.24 -15.98
C GLY A 55 -4.42 8.30 -16.43
N LEU A 56 -3.48 7.95 -15.54
CA LEU A 56 -2.06 7.83 -15.89
C LEU A 56 -1.82 6.66 -16.86
N LEU A 57 -2.49 5.52 -16.67
CA LEU A 57 -2.42 4.36 -17.57
C LEU A 57 -2.94 4.71 -18.97
N GLU A 58 -4.09 5.39 -19.04
CA GLU A 58 -4.69 5.85 -20.29
C GLU A 58 -3.75 6.77 -21.07
N ALA A 59 -3.19 7.78 -20.39
CA ALA A 59 -2.26 8.71 -21.02
C ALA A 59 -0.92 8.06 -21.43
N ALA A 60 -0.59 6.88 -20.89
CA ALA A 60 0.55 6.08 -21.29
C ALA A 60 0.23 5.07 -22.40
N GLY A 61 -1.02 4.99 -22.86
CA GLY A 61 -1.49 3.98 -23.82
C GLY A 61 -1.35 2.56 -23.27
N ILE A 62 -1.66 2.37 -21.98
CA ILE A 62 -1.66 1.08 -21.30
C ILE A 62 -3.12 0.73 -21.00
N HIS A 63 -3.62 -0.36 -21.59
CA HIS A 63 -5.01 -0.80 -21.44
C HIS A 63 -5.13 -2.25 -20.94
N ASN A 64 -4.00 -2.91 -20.73
CA ASN A 64 -3.89 -4.28 -20.24
C ASN A 64 -3.54 -4.33 -18.75
N VAL A 65 -4.10 -3.40 -17.96
CA VAL A 65 -3.99 -3.39 -16.50
C VAL A 65 -5.38 -3.50 -15.91
N VAL A 66 -5.59 -4.49 -15.04
CA VAL A 66 -6.76 -4.59 -14.18
C VAL A 66 -6.33 -4.13 -12.79
N LEU A 67 -6.99 -3.09 -12.29
CA LEU A 67 -6.72 -2.55 -10.97
C LEU A 67 -7.97 -2.70 -10.12
N ALA A 68 -7.82 -3.16 -8.89
CA ALA A 68 -8.95 -3.24 -7.98
C ALA A 68 -8.55 -2.82 -6.57
N ARG A 69 -9.54 -2.51 -5.74
CA ARG A 69 -9.33 -2.21 -4.33
C ARG A 69 -10.48 -2.74 -3.47
N LEU A 70 -10.10 -3.39 -2.38
CA LEU A 70 -10.96 -3.71 -1.26
C LEU A 70 -10.81 -2.60 -0.23
N TYR A 71 -11.90 -1.86 -0.01
CA TYR A 71 -11.93 -0.66 0.82
C TYR A 71 -12.76 -0.86 2.07
N ILE A 72 -12.16 -0.60 3.23
CA ILE A 72 -12.86 -0.33 4.48
C ILE A 72 -12.30 0.97 5.08
N GLY A 73 -13.15 1.92 5.46
CA GLY A 73 -12.71 3.17 6.08
C GLY A 73 -11.89 2.93 7.35
N GLY A 74 -10.66 3.47 7.40
CA GLY A 74 -9.76 3.33 8.56
C GLY A 74 -9.24 1.92 8.85
N CYS A 75 -9.38 0.97 7.92
CA CYS A 75 -9.02 -0.43 8.14
C CYS A 75 -7.53 -0.61 8.47
N SER A 76 -7.25 -1.39 9.51
CA SER A 76 -5.91 -1.83 9.92
C SER A 76 -5.59 -3.23 9.38
N LEU A 77 -4.32 -3.62 9.43
CA LEU A 77 -3.92 -5.01 9.13
C LEU A 77 -4.66 -6.02 10.01
N GLU A 78 -4.73 -5.73 11.31
CA GLU A 78 -5.52 -6.48 12.31
C GLU A 78 -6.98 -6.65 11.86
N ARG A 79 -7.62 -5.55 11.45
CA ARG A 79 -9.02 -5.58 11.02
C ARG A 79 -9.19 -6.44 9.77
N HIS A 80 -8.30 -6.35 8.77
CA HIS A 80 -8.39 -7.22 7.59
C HIS A 80 -8.41 -8.71 7.96
N CYS A 81 -7.56 -9.13 8.90
CA CYS A 81 -7.53 -10.50 9.40
C CYS A 81 -8.84 -10.88 10.13
N LYS A 82 -9.38 -9.96 10.94
CA LYS A 82 -10.65 -10.15 11.65
C LYS A 82 -11.83 -10.30 10.69
N GLU A 83 -11.95 -9.42 9.70
CA GLU A 83 -13.03 -9.46 8.70
C GLU A 83 -13.05 -10.81 7.97
N TYR A 84 -11.88 -11.38 7.67
CA TYR A 84 -11.77 -12.72 7.11
C TYR A 84 -12.17 -13.82 8.09
N ALA A 85 -11.65 -13.79 9.32
CA ALA A 85 -11.94 -14.81 10.33
C ALA A 85 -13.43 -14.89 10.69
N GLU A 86 -14.12 -13.75 10.68
CA GLU A 86 -15.55 -13.63 10.99
C GLU A 86 -16.45 -13.72 9.73
N GLY A 87 -15.88 -13.77 8.53
CA GLY A 87 -16.63 -13.87 7.27
C GLY A 87 -17.50 -12.64 6.96
N LEU A 88 -17.03 -11.46 7.37
CA LEU A 88 -17.77 -10.20 7.25
C LEU A 88 -17.65 -9.60 5.85
N ASP A 89 -18.71 -8.91 5.41
CA ASP A 89 -18.87 -8.32 4.08
C ASP A 89 -18.83 -6.78 4.09
N GLU A 90 -17.96 -6.22 4.93
CA GLU A 90 -17.85 -4.77 5.20
C GLU A 90 -17.07 -4.00 4.11
N TYR A 91 -16.47 -4.68 3.14
CA TYR A 91 -15.70 -4.02 2.09
C TYR A 91 -16.61 -3.40 1.03
N ILE A 92 -16.21 -2.23 0.53
CA ILE A 92 -16.62 -1.78 -0.81
C ILE A 92 -15.56 -2.28 -1.78
N TYR A 93 -15.98 -3.03 -2.79
CA TYR A 93 -15.12 -3.55 -3.83
C TYR A 93 -15.22 -2.68 -5.09
N TYR A 94 -14.09 -2.08 -5.48
CA TYR A 94 -13.98 -1.30 -6.71
C TYR A 94 -13.03 -2.00 -7.68
N LYS A 95 -13.33 -1.89 -8.97
CA LYS A 95 -12.48 -2.42 -10.04
C LYS A 95 -12.42 -1.43 -11.17
N SER A 96 -11.22 -1.20 -11.68
CA SER A 96 -10.95 -0.43 -12.88
C SER A 96 -10.62 -1.38 -14.01
N THR A 97 -11.53 -1.47 -14.98
CA THR A 97 -11.28 -2.13 -16.27
C THR A 97 -11.29 -1.07 -17.36
N ARG A 98 -10.44 -1.22 -18.38
CA ARG A 98 -10.29 -0.21 -19.46
C ARG A 98 -10.06 1.21 -18.92
N ASN A 99 -9.27 1.32 -17.84
CA ASN A 99 -8.92 2.57 -17.19
C ASN A 99 -10.11 3.39 -16.63
N HIS A 100 -11.21 2.74 -16.26
CA HIS A 100 -12.35 3.40 -15.61
C HIS A 100 -12.76 2.66 -14.33
N TRP A 101 -12.84 3.39 -13.21
CA TRP A 101 -13.29 2.85 -11.93
C TRP A 101 -14.79 2.58 -11.90
N GLU A 102 -15.15 1.39 -11.45
CA GLU A 102 -16.52 0.97 -11.19
C GLU A 102 -16.65 0.40 -9.78
N THR A 103 -17.81 0.62 -9.15
CA THR A 103 -18.16 -0.06 -7.90
C THR A 103 -18.75 -1.42 -8.25
N VAL A 104 -18.01 -2.49 -7.98
CA VAL A 104 -18.46 -3.87 -8.22
C VAL A 104 -19.45 -4.30 -7.14
N SER A 105 -19.13 -4.01 -5.86
CA SER A 105 -20.04 -4.26 -4.74
C SER A 105 -19.86 -3.22 -3.64
N LYS A 106 -20.95 -2.89 -2.94
CA LYS A 106 -20.93 -2.08 -1.71
C LYS A 106 -20.85 -2.93 -0.44
N ARG A 107 -20.96 -4.25 -0.57
CA ARG A 107 -20.82 -5.25 0.48
C ARG A 107 -20.09 -6.45 -0.10
N ALA A 108 -18.82 -6.55 0.21
CA ALA A 108 -17.94 -7.60 -0.25
C ALA A 108 -17.14 -8.12 0.93
N THR A 109 -16.80 -9.40 0.90
CA THR A 109 -15.85 -10.03 1.80
C THR A 109 -14.42 -9.86 1.29
N LEU A 110 -13.42 -10.19 2.11
CA LEU A 110 -12.04 -10.31 1.62
C LEU A 110 -11.92 -11.37 0.51
N LEU A 111 -12.69 -12.46 0.61
CA LEU A 111 -12.67 -13.55 -0.37
C LEU A 111 -13.20 -13.13 -1.74
N ASP A 112 -14.23 -12.29 -1.79
CA ASP A 112 -14.78 -11.81 -3.06
C ASP A 112 -13.71 -11.09 -3.89
N GLY A 113 -12.89 -10.24 -3.25
CA GLY A 113 -11.79 -9.58 -3.95
C GLY A 113 -10.62 -10.52 -4.25
N LEU A 114 -10.22 -11.39 -3.33
CA LEU A 114 -9.10 -12.33 -3.56
C LEU A 114 -9.39 -13.37 -4.65
N LYS A 115 -10.66 -13.72 -4.85
CA LYS A 115 -11.10 -14.74 -5.83
C LYS A 115 -11.61 -14.15 -7.14
N ASP A 116 -11.62 -12.83 -7.31
CA ASP A 116 -12.11 -12.18 -8.52
C ASP A 116 -11.15 -12.33 -9.71
N GLU A 117 -9.84 -12.26 -9.49
CA GLU A 117 -8.82 -12.36 -10.54
C GLU A 117 -7.60 -13.14 -10.04
N PRO A 118 -6.82 -13.78 -10.93
CA PRO A 118 -5.49 -14.31 -10.61
C PRO A 118 -4.51 -13.15 -10.46
N TRP A 119 -4.61 -12.41 -9.35
CA TRP A 119 -3.82 -11.21 -9.08
C TRP A 119 -2.32 -11.47 -9.25
N ASP A 120 -1.62 -10.60 -9.97
CA ASP A 120 -0.16 -10.68 -10.10
C ASP A 120 0.51 -9.94 -8.94
N ILE A 121 -0.12 -8.87 -8.46
CA ILE A 121 0.35 -8.04 -7.34
C ILE A 121 -0.82 -7.80 -6.39
N ILE A 122 -0.59 -8.00 -5.10
CA ILE A 122 -1.51 -7.62 -4.04
C ILE A 122 -0.80 -6.66 -3.11
N THR A 123 -1.33 -5.45 -2.95
CA THR A 123 -0.77 -4.45 -2.06
C THR A 123 -1.46 -4.46 -0.70
N ILE A 124 -0.70 -4.33 0.37
CA ILE A 124 -1.20 -4.16 1.73
C ILE A 124 -0.64 -2.88 2.35
N GLN A 125 -1.30 -2.41 3.41
CA GLN A 125 -0.89 -1.26 4.20
C GLN A 125 -1.50 -1.31 5.59
N GLU A 126 -0.94 -0.53 6.51
CA GLU A 126 -1.54 -0.28 7.82
C GLU A 126 -2.49 0.94 7.79
N THR A 127 -3.35 1.05 8.81
CA THR A 127 -4.13 2.25 9.11
C THR A 127 -3.22 3.41 9.44
N SER A 128 -3.56 4.61 8.97
CA SER A 128 -2.64 5.74 8.96
C SER A 128 -2.21 6.20 10.36
N GLY A 129 -3.02 5.94 11.39
CA GLY A 129 -2.64 6.24 12.78
C GLY A 129 -1.55 5.31 13.33
N ARG A 130 -1.47 4.07 12.83
CA ARG A 130 -0.55 3.03 13.32
C ARG A 130 0.62 2.75 12.38
N THR A 131 0.67 3.38 11.20
CA THR A 131 1.69 3.13 10.16
C THR A 131 3.14 3.48 10.55
N GLY A 132 3.38 4.09 11.71
CA GLY A 132 4.72 4.30 12.26
C GLY A 132 4.99 3.49 13.52
N LEU A 133 4.25 2.38 13.74
CA LEU A 133 4.38 1.49 14.89
C LEU A 133 4.73 0.06 14.42
N TYR A 134 5.99 -0.33 14.57
CA TYR A 134 6.53 -1.58 14.02
C TYR A 134 5.85 -2.84 14.57
N GLU A 135 5.38 -2.82 15.82
CA GLU A 135 4.74 -3.96 16.47
C GLU A 135 3.48 -4.42 15.74
N THR A 136 2.81 -3.49 15.04
CA THR A 136 1.64 -3.84 14.21
C THR A 136 2.03 -4.59 12.94
N TYR A 137 3.23 -4.37 12.42
CA TYR A 137 3.72 -4.97 11.19
C TYR A 137 4.16 -6.40 11.46
N GLU A 138 4.99 -6.58 12.49
CA GLU A 138 5.50 -7.88 12.95
C GLU A 138 4.35 -8.86 13.22
N GLU A 139 3.31 -8.40 13.91
CA GLU A 139 2.18 -9.25 14.30
C GLU A 139 1.24 -9.58 13.11
N TRP A 140 0.92 -8.60 12.27
CA TRP A 140 -0.21 -8.72 11.35
C TRP A 140 0.16 -8.91 9.88
N ILE A 141 1.36 -8.52 9.44
CA ILE A 141 1.79 -8.77 8.05
C ILE A 141 1.82 -10.28 7.74
N PRO A 142 2.50 -11.14 8.54
CA PRO A 142 2.56 -12.56 8.24
C PRO A 142 1.17 -13.20 8.20
N ARG A 143 0.29 -12.85 9.15
CA ARG A 143 -1.08 -13.37 9.24
C ARG A 143 -1.93 -13.00 8.02
N LEU A 144 -1.89 -11.74 7.60
CA LEU A 144 -2.65 -11.30 6.42
C LEU A 144 -2.11 -11.95 5.15
N VAL A 145 -0.79 -12.09 5.04
CA VAL A 145 -0.18 -12.74 3.89
C VAL A 145 -0.50 -14.23 3.84
N ASP A 146 -0.51 -14.95 4.97
CA ASP A 146 -0.95 -16.34 5.01
C ASP A 146 -2.39 -16.51 4.49
N ILE A 147 -3.29 -15.60 4.87
CA ILE A 147 -4.67 -15.57 4.35
C ILE A 147 -4.66 -15.36 2.83
N ILE A 148 -3.92 -14.36 2.34
CA ILE A 148 -3.81 -14.06 0.91
C ILE A 148 -3.28 -15.28 0.14
N ARG A 149 -2.18 -15.88 0.61
CA ARG A 149 -1.54 -17.05 -0.01
C ARG A 149 -2.47 -18.25 -0.07
N LYS A 150 -3.26 -18.46 0.99
CA LYS A 150 -4.21 -19.56 1.07
C LYS A 150 -5.40 -19.38 0.12
N GLU A 151 -5.92 -18.16 -0.01
CA GLU A 151 -7.24 -17.93 -0.60
C GLU A 151 -7.21 -17.30 -2.01
N ALA A 152 -6.13 -16.61 -2.39
CA ALA A 152 -6.01 -16.00 -3.71
C ALA A 152 -5.90 -17.05 -4.81
N LEU A 153 -6.48 -16.76 -5.99
CA LEU A 153 -6.37 -17.65 -7.16
C LEU A 153 -4.93 -17.84 -7.64
N ASN A 154 -4.08 -16.83 -7.44
CA ASN A 154 -2.64 -16.91 -7.64
C ASN A 154 -1.93 -16.84 -6.27
N PRO A 155 -1.54 -17.97 -5.67
CA PRO A 155 -0.82 -17.97 -4.40
C PRO A 155 0.58 -17.35 -4.53
N HIS A 156 1.11 -17.18 -5.75
CA HIS A 156 2.42 -16.59 -5.99
C HIS A 156 2.36 -15.10 -6.36
N ALA A 157 1.24 -14.41 -6.11
CA ALA A 157 1.15 -12.97 -6.31
C ALA A 157 2.24 -12.23 -5.50
N THR A 158 2.88 -11.21 -6.08
CA THR A 158 3.79 -10.35 -5.29
C THR A 158 3.00 -9.62 -4.22
N ILE A 159 3.44 -9.70 -2.97
CA ILE A 159 2.95 -8.79 -1.93
C ILE A 159 3.80 -7.53 -1.97
N ALA A 160 3.15 -6.39 -2.20
CA ALA A 160 3.79 -5.09 -2.17
C ALA A 160 3.30 -4.26 -0.98
N TRP A 161 4.18 -3.46 -0.39
CA TRP A 161 3.84 -2.58 0.71
C TRP A 161 3.53 -1.17 0.22
N HIS A 162 2.35 -0.63 0.55
CA HIS A 162 2.05 0.77 0.31
C HIS A 162 2.47 1.62 1.52
N GLU A 163 3.63 2.28 1.41
CA GLU A 163 4.13 3.23 2.40
C GLU A 163 3.27 4.50 2.36
N THR A 164 2.51 4.72 3.43
CA THR A 164 1.63 5.88 3.55
C THR A 164 2.35 7.14 4.05
N TRP A 165 1.69 8.28 4.07
CA TRP A 165 2.28 9.58 4.43
C TRP A 165 1.97 9.98 5.87
N ALA A 166 2.89 10.74 6.47
CA ALA A 166 2.63 11.42 7.73
C ALA A 166 1.50 12.44 7.59
N TYR A 167 0.76 12.66 8.66
CA TYR A 167 -0.26 13.70 8.73
C TYR A 167 0.34 15.10 8.58
N ALA A 168 -0.51 16.08 8.29
CA ALA A 168 -0.14 17.47 8.38
C ALA A 168 0.23 17.89 9.82
N SER A 169 1.11 18.87 9.98
CA SER A 169 1.53 19.38 11.29
C SER A 169 0.42 20.08 12.06
N ASN A 170 -0.67 20.48 11.41
CA ASN A 170 -1.87 21.02 12.06
C ASN A 170 -3.01 20.00 12.17
N SER A 171 -2.75 18.72 11.88
CA SER A 171 -3.78 17.69 11.97
C SER A 171 -4.33 17.59 13.39
N ASP A 172 -5.64 17.54 13.50
CA ASP A 172 -6.38 17.32 14.75
C ASP A 172 -6.77 15.85 14.94
N HIS A 173 -6.34 14.97 14.02
CA HIS A 173 -6.66 13.55 14.07
C HIS A 173 -6.17 12.91 15.37
N GLY A 174 -7.08 12.24 16.10
CA GLY A 174 -6.80 11.76 17.47
C GLY A 174 -5.58 10.86 17.61
N MET A 175 -5.30 10.04 16.59
CA MET A 175 -4.14 9.14 16.55
C MET A 175 -2.80 9.87 16.32
N PHE A 176 -2.81 11.15 15.93
CA PHE A 176 -1.57 11.92 15.75
C PHE A 176 -0.80 12.10 17.06
N LYS A 177 -1.49 11.97 18.20
CA LYS A 177 -0.92 11.98 19.55
C LYS A 177 0.10 10.87 19.78
N LEU A 178 0.00 9.74 19.07
CA LEU A 178 0.99 8.66 19.12
C LEU A 178 2.37 9.14 18.68
N TYR A 179 2.41 10.16 17.83
CA TYR A 179 3.62 10.81 17.34
C TYR A 179 3.86 12.16 18.02
N GLY A 180 3.24 12.41 19.18
CA GLY A 180 3.34 13.70 19.88
C GLY A 180 2.82 14.89 19.07
N ASN A 181 1.84 14.66 18.18
CA ASN A 181 1.33 15.65 17.22
C ASN A 181 2.44 16.30 16.37
N ASN A 182 3.46 15.52 16.01
CA ASN A 182 4.60 15.99 15.26
C ASN A 182 4.72 15.21 13.94
N GLN A 183 4.62 15.95 12.82
CA GLN A 183 4.69 15.37 11.48
C GLN A 183 6.03 14.66 11.23
N GLU A 184 7.14 15.29 11.60
CA GLU A 184 8.47 14.74 11.34
C GLU A 184 8.69 13.45 12.13
N LYS A 185 8.26 13.42 13.40
CA LYS A 185 8.28 12.20 14.21
C LYS A 185 7.43 11.09 13.58
N MET A 186 6.26 11.43 13.04
CA MET A 186 5.41 10.46 12.34
C MET A 186 6.07 9.95 11.05
N TYR A 187 6.61 10.85 10.22
CA TYR A 187 7.29 10.49 8.98
C TYR A 187 8.51 9.58 9.25
N ASN A 188 9.36 9.94 10.20
CA ASN A 188 10.52 9.14 10.57
C ASN A 188 10.13 7.77 11.13
N GLY A 189 9.02 7.71 11.90
CA GLY A 189 8.44 6.46 12.36
C GLY A 189 7.99 5.57 11.21
N ILE A 190 7.28 6.13 10.23
CA ILE A 190 6.82 5.41 9.02
C ILE A 190 8.02 4.86 8.25
N VAL A 191 9.01 5.70 7.90
CA VAL A 191 10.17 5.28 7.10
C VAL A 191 10.92 4.13 7.80
N SER A 192 11.12 4.26 9.12
CA SER A 192 11.77 3.20 9.92
C SER A 192 10.96 1.90 9.89
N CYS A 193 9.63 1.99 10.06
CA CYS A 193 8.75 0.83 10.09
C CYS A 193 8.54 0.17 8.73
N VAL A 194 8.76 0.87 7.61
CA VAL A 194 8.66 0.26 6.28
C VAL A 194 9.97 -0.38 5.84
N ARG A 195 11.11 0.21 6.18
CA ARG A 195 12.43 -0.32 5.79
C ARG A 195 12.69 -1.72 6.34
N ILE A 196 12.53 -1.89 7.65
CA ILE A 196 12.79 -3.16 8.34
C ILE A 196 12.01 -4.33 7.69
N PRO A 197 10.66 -4.29 7.61
CA PRO A 197 9.89 -5.40 7.05
C PRO A 197 10.05 -5.51 5.54
N SER A 198 10.33 -4.43 4.81
CA SER A 198 10.59 -4.55 3.37
C SER A 198 11.84 -5.41 3.07
N GLU A 199 12.86 -5.32 3.92
CA GLU A 199 14.07 -6.14 3.81
C GLU A 199 13.83 -7.54 4.37
N GLU A 200 13.19 -7.66 5.53
CA GLU A 200 12.90 -8.95 6.19
C GLU A 200 11.96 -9.84 5.36
N PHE A 201 10.94 -9.25 4.76
CA PHE A 201 9.90 -9.94 4.02
C PHE A 201 10.07 -9.83 2.49
N GLY A 202 11.10 -9.12 2.02
CA GLY A 202 11.35 -8.89 0.59
C GLY A 202 10.18 -8.21 -0.12
N LEU A 203 9.53 -7.24 0.52
CA LEU A 203 8.36 -6.52 -0.03
C LEU A 203 8.79 -5.38 -0.94
N PRO A 204 8.40 -5.35 -2.22
CA PRO A 204 8.48 -4.12 -3.02
C PRO A 204 7.67 -3.01 -2.35
N VAL A 205 8.27 -1.83 -2.24
CA VAL A 205 7.64 -0.67 -1.59
C VAL A 205 7.09 0.30 -2.62
N ILE A 206 5.90 0.83 -2.34
CA ILE A 206 5.30 1.97 -3.04
C ILE A 206 5.46 3.20 -2.13
N PRO A 207 6.50 4.03 -2.32
CA PRO A 207 6.93 5.03 -1.35
C PRO A 207 6.14 6.34 -1.41
N SER A 208 4.81 6.24 -1.25
CA SER A 208 3.91 7.40 -1.34
C SER A 208 4.21 8.41 -0.25
N GLY A 209 4.55 7.96 0.97
CA GLY A 209 4.96 8.81 2.08
C GLY A 209 6.16 9.69 1.75
N ASP A 210 7.26 9.10 1.32
CA ASP A 210 8.44 9.80 0.82
C ASP A 210 8.11 10.78 -0.31
N ALA A 211 7.29 10.39 -1.29
CA ALA A 211 6.92 11.26 -2.39
C ALA A 211 6.17 12.51 -1.92
N ILE A 212 5.25 12.36 -0.96
CA ILE A 212 4.53 13.46 -0.33
C ILE A 212 5.48 14.32 0.52
N GLN A 213 6.38 13.71 1.28
CA GLN A 213 7.35 14.44 2.10
C GLN A 213 8.30 15.28 1.25
N ILE A 214 8.77 14.74 0.12
CA ILE A 214 9.56 15.50 -0.87
C ILE A 214 8.72 16.67 -1.42
N ALA A 215 7.46 16.42 -1.78
CA ALA A 215 6.60 17.43 -2.36
C ALA A 215 6.24 18.57 -1.38
N ARG A 216 6.19 18.29 -0.06
CA ARG A 216 6.01 19.31 1.00
C ARG A 216 7.11 20.37 1.00
N GLY A 217 8.32 20.02 0.56
CA GLY A 217 9.45 20.94 0.38
C GLY A 217 9.45 21.71 -0.95
N THR A 218 8.36 21.66 -1.72
CA THR A 218 8.25 22.33 -3.02
C THR A 218 7.10 23.34 -3.04
N ARG A 219 7.00 24.11 -4.13
CA ARG A 219 5.87 25.03 -4.38
C ARG A 219 4.50 24.36 -4.52
N LEU A 220 4.43 23.02 -4.62
CA LEU A 220 3.15 22.30 -4.64
C LEU A 220 2.45 22.38 -3.28
N ASN A 221 3.22 22.54 -2.20
CA ASN A 221 2.69 22.78 -0.87
C ASN A 221 2.28 24.25 -0.74
N ASN A 222 1.15 24.60 -1.37
CA ASN A 222 0.62 25.95 -1.38
C ASN A 222 -0.47 26.10 -0.31
N ASP A 223 -0.03 26.34 0.92
CA ASP A 223 -0.88 26.61 2.09
C ASP A 223 -1.75 27.88 1.96
N LYS A 224 -1.51 28.70 0.92
CA LYS A 224 -2.15 30.01 0.70
C LYS A 224 -3.19 30.02 -0.42
N VAL A 225 -3.28 28.98 -1.25
CA VAL A 225 -4.27 28.90 -2.34
C VAL A 225 -5.06 27.62 -2.20
N VAL A 226 -6.31 27.77 -1.84
CA VAL A 226 -7.14 26.68 -1.33
C VAL A 226 -8.56 26.88 -1.87
N PRO A 227 -9.13 25.93 -2.62
CA PRO A 227 -10.55 25.97 -2.93
C PRO A 227 -11.36 26.05 -1.64
N ALA A 228 -12.35 26.93 -1.55
CA ALA A 228 -13.14 27.15 -0.33
C ALA A 228 -13.79 25.85 0.23
N THR A 229 -13.92 24.84 -0.62
CA THR A 229 -14.49 23.51 -0.39
C THR A 229 -13.53 22.52 0.27
N SER A 230 -12.22 22.77 0.31
CA SER A 230 -11.23 21.82 0.83
C SER A 230 -9.99 22.55 1.31
N LYS A 231 -9.81 22.70 2.64
CA LYS A 231 -8.62 23.32 3.21
C LYS A 231 -7.37 22.50 2.90
N VAL A 232 -6.46 23.05 2.09
CA VAL A 232 -5.20 22.40 1.74
C VAL A 232 -4.15 22.80 2.76
N TYR A 233 -3.53 21.83 3.41
CA TYR A 233 -2.35 22.07 4.23
C TYR A 233 -1.40 20.89 4.15
N GLN A 234 -0.13 21.14 3.79
CA GLN A 234 0.90 20.11 3.64
C GLN A 234 0.45 18.92 2.78
N LEU A 235 -0.22 19.26 1.67
CA LEU A 235 -0.77 18.33 0.68
C LEU A 235 -1.90 17.44 1.20
N THR A 236 -2.51 17.78 2.33
CA THR A 236 -3.71 17.13 2.88
C THR A 236 -4.95 18.02 2.74
N ARG A 237 -6.16 17.42 2.67
CA ARG A 237 -7.45 18.13 2.56
C ARG A 237 -8.19 18.31 3.90
N ASP A 238 -7.81 17.52 4.89
CA ASP A 238 -8.45 17.43 6.21
C ASP A 238 -7.43 17.11 7.31
N GLY A 239 -6.15 17.38 7.06
CA GLY A 239 -5.06 17.12 7.98
C GLY A 239 -4.41 15.74 7.82
N TYR A 240 -5.00 14.81 7.07
CA TYR A 240 -4.43 13.47 6.91
C TYR A 240 -4.70 12.80 5.56
N HIS A 241 -5.87 12.96 4.96
CA HIS A 241 -6.09 12.50 3.60
C HIS A 241 -5.50 13.49 2.59
N LEU A 242 -5.04 12.99 1.44
CA LEU A 242 -4.38 13.81 0.44
C LEU A 242 -5.32 14.81 -0.22
N THR A 243 -4.76 15.93 -0.64
CA THR A 243 -5.49 16.83 -1.54
C THR A 243 -5.87 16.11 -2.82
N ARG A 244 -7.10 16.39 -3.28
CA ARG A 244 -7.59 15.86 -4.56
C ARG A 244 -6.76 16.37 -5.75
N GLN A 245 -6.13 17.54 -5.65
CA GLN A 245 -5.28 18.06 -6.72
C GLN A 245 -3.89 17.39 -6.74
N PHE A 246 -2.96 17.85 -5.89
CA PHE A 246 -1.56 17.41 -5.99
C PHE A 246 -1.29 16.13 -5.22
N GLY A 247 -1.85 15.97 -4.03
CA GLY A 247 -1.57 14.83 -3.16
C GLY A 247 -1.91 13.50 -3.82
N ARG A 248 -3.19 13.28 -4.18
CA ARG A 248 -3.63 12.06 -4.89
C ARG A 248 -2.85 11.83 -6.19
N TYR A 249 -2.55 12.89 -6.95
CA TYR A 249 -1.78 12.77 -8.19
C TYR A 249 -0.32 12.35 -7.95
N ILE A 250 0.33 12.87 -6.91
CA ILE A 250 1.68 12.45 -6.51
C ILE A 250 1.66 10.97 -6.12
N ALA A 251 0.74 10.55 -5.25
CA ALA A 251 0.64 9.17 -4.82
C ALA A 251 0.39 8.22 -6.01
N ALA A 252 -0.54 8.56 -6.91
CA ALA A 252 -0.78 7.78 -8.14
C ALA A 252 0.46 7.73 -9.06
N CYS A 253 1.23 8.81 -9.17
CA CYS A 253 2.50 8.78 -9.89
C CYS A 253 3.51 7.83 -9.25
N THR A 254 3.53 7.76 -7.91
CA THR A 254 4.41 6.86 -7.17
C THR A 254 4.01 5.42 -7.37
N TRP A 255 2.72 5.09 -7.30
CA TRP A 255 2.19 3.79 -7.67
C TRP A 255 2.58 3.38 -9.10
N PHE A 256 2.48 4.32 -10.05
CA PHE A 256 2.90 4.07 -11.44
C PHE A 256 4.40 3.76 -11.55
N GLU A 257 5.27 4.53 -10.91
CA GLU A 257 6.71 4.25 -10.93
C GLU A 257 7.09 2.97 -10.19
N ALA A 258 6.40 2.65 -9.09
CA ALA A 258 6.69 1.49 -8.25
C ALA A 258 6.23 0.17 -8.88
N LEU A 259 5.06 0.17 -9.54
CA LEU A 259 4.45 -1.07 -10.04
C LEU A 259 4.44 -1.16 -11.57
N ILE A 260 4.14 -0.08 -12.29
CA ILE A 260 3.97 -0.13 -13.75
C ILE A 260 5.31 -0.07 -14.48
N LYS A 261 6.23 0.76 -14.01
CA LYS A 261 7.55 0.88 -14.64
C LYS A 261 8.38 -0.40 -14.61
N PRO A 262 8.56 -1.10 -13.46
CA PRO A 262 9.33 -2.34 -13.46
C PRO A 262 8.63 -3.50 -14.18
N THR A 263 7.30 -3.49 -14.26
CA THR A 263 6.53 -4.59 -14.87
C THR A 263 6.28 -4.41 -16.37
N LEU A 264 6.04 -3.18 -16.84
CA LEU A 264 5.68 -2.86 -18.23
C LEU A 264 6.66 -1.90 -18.92
N GLY A 265 7.76 -1.54 -18.26
CA GLY A 265 8.85 -0.73 -18.84
C GLY A 265 8.51 0.74 -19.09
N LYS A 266 7.35 1.24 -18.65
CA LYS A 266 6.90 2.62 -18.87
C LYS A 266 7.05 3.46 -17.60
N SER A 267 7.75 4.59 -17.70
CA SER A 267 7.90 5.56 -16.60
C SER A 267 6.76 6.58 -16.56
N VAL A 268 6.44 7.09 -15.37
CA VAL A 268 5.48 8.20 -15.20
C VAL A 268 6.07 9.53 -15.68
N LYS A 269 7.39 9.62 -15.85
CA LYS A 269 8.04 10.86 -16.32
C LYS A 269 7.60 11.19 -17.73
N GLY A 270 7.03 12.38 -17.89
CA GLY A 270 6.53 12.83 -19.20
C GLY A 270 5.13 12.31 -19.52
N ASN A 271 4.49 11.58 -18.60
CA ASN A 271 3.09 11.18 -18.73
C ASN A 271 2.20 12.42 -18.96
N GLY A 272 1.29 12.31 -19.94
CA GLY A 272 0.46 13.40 -20.42
C GLY A 272 -0.81 13.67 -19.61
N TYR A 273 -1.15 12.81 -18.64
CA TYR A 273 -2.37 12.93 -17.85
C TYR A 273 -2.37 14.21 -17.02
N LEU A 274 -3.48 14.96 -17.11
CA LEU A 274 -3.69 16.21 -16.38
C LEU A 274 -5.12 16.21 -15.84
N LEU A 275 -5.27 16.58 -14.58
CA LEU A 275 -6.57 17.00 -14.07
C LEU A 275 -6.94 18.31 -14.78
N ARG A 276 -8.06 18.30 -15.50
CA ARG A 276 -8.61 19.45 -16.22
C ARG A 276 -10.08 19.61 -15.88
N ASP A 277 -10.61 20.80 -16.16
CA ASP A 277 -12.04 21.11 -16.15
C ASP A 277 -12.73 20.79 -14.80
N THR A 278 -11.95 20.80 -13.72
CA THR A 278 -12.39 20.65 -12.33
C THR A 278 -11.73 21.73 -11.46
N GLU A 279 -12.24 21.92 -10.23
CA GLU A 279 -11.59 22.77 -9.22
C GLU A 279 -10.17 22.28 -8.83
N TYR A 280 -9.80 21.07 -9.22
CA TYR A 280 -8.49 20.45 -9.00
C TYR A 280 -7.60 20.49 -10.26
N SER A 281 -7.93 21.32 -11.25
CA SER A 281 -7.14 21.46 -12.47
C SER A 281 -5.69 21.81 -12.16
N MET A 282 -4.74 21.24 -12.90
CA MET A 282 -3.31 21.49 -12.68
C MET A 282 -2.57 21.85 -13.97
N THR A 283 -1.52 22.66 -13.84
CA THR A 283 -0.68 22.99 -15.00
C THR A 283 0.24 21.82 -15.36
N ARG A 284 0.69 21.76 -16.62
CA ARG A 284 1.76 20.82 -17.04
C ARG A 284 3.03 20.94 -16.19
N ARG A 285 3.33 22.16 -15.71
CA ARG A 285 4.51 22.41 -14.87
C ARG A 285 4.35 21.77 -13.49
N ASP A 286 3.14 21.79 -12.93
CA ASP A 286 2.82 21.15 -11.64
C ASP A 286 2.83 19.63 -11.78
N ALA A 287 2.15 19.09 -12.79
CA ALA A 287 2.14 17.65 -13.05
C ALA A 287 3.55 17.06 -13.21
N ARG A 288 4.43 17.74 -13.96
CA ARG A 288 5.85 17.36 -14.08
C ARG A 288 6.60 17.43 -12.76
N LEU A 289 6.25 18.35 -11.88
CA LEU A 289 6.86 18.44 -10.55
C LEU A 289 6.38 17.28 -9.66
N CYS A 290 5.08 16.94 -9.70
CA CYS A 290 4.53 15.76 -9.02
C CYS A 290 5.24 14.47 -9.47
N GLN A 291 5.37 14.27 -10.79
CA GLN A 291 6.08 13.12 -11.38
C GLN A 291 7.55 13.05 -10.92
N LYS A 292 8.22 14.19 -10.78
CA LYS A 292 9.60 14.26 -10.27
C LYS A 292 9.69 13.89 -8.79
N CYS A 293 8.72 14.30 -7.97
CA CYS A 293 8.66 13.92 -6.56
C CYS A 293 8.50 12.39 -6.42
N ALA A 294 7.53 11.80 -7.13
CA ALA A 294 7.31 10.36 -7.18
C ALA A 294 8.56 9.59 -7.63
N ALA A 295 9.16 9.96 -8.76
CA ALA A 295 10.35 9.30 -9.27
C ALA A 295 11.62 9.55 -8.43
N LYS A 296 11.63 10.56 -7.55
CA LYS A 296 12.73 10.79 -6.59
C LYS A 296 12.55 9.90 -5.37
N ALA A 297 11.32 9.70 -4.88
CA ALA A 297 11.02 8.78 -3.79
C ALA A 297 11.50 7.35 -4.13
N MET A 298 11.25 6.89 -5.35
CA MET A 298 11.75 5.60 -5.86
C MET A 298 13.27 5.44 -5.95
N LYS A 299 14.08 6.46 -5.65
CA LYS A 299 15.55 6.31 -5.60
C LYS A 299 16.07 6.00 -4.20
N ALA A 300 15.22 6.13 -3.20
CA ALA A 300 15.54 5.81 -1.81
C ALA A 300 15.30 4.32 -1.48
N TRP A 301 14.78 3.57 -2.46
CA TRP A 301 14.37 2.17 -2.44
C TRP A 301 14.90 1.51 -3.72
#